data_AF-A0A926I1V1-F1
#
_entry.id   AF-A0A926I1V1-F1
#
_cell.length_a   1.000
_cell.length_b   1.000
_cell.length_c   1.000
_cell.angle_alpha   90.00
_cell.angle_beta   90.00
_cell.angle_gamma   90.00
#
_symmetry.space_group_name_H-M   'P 1'
#
loop_
_entity.id
_entity.type
_entity.pdbx_description
1 polymer ?
#
loop_
_entity_poly.entity_id
_entity_poly.type
_entity_poly.pdbx_seq_one_letter_code
_entity_poly.pdbx_strand_id
1 'polypeptide(L)'
;MSKLDYIEFYGGSEGTQFVVHANKYTKEEVIDLFVSEYDYLFDANGKNSLRKPTINDIYDARCRFYIRAPDSCIEFEGEPCYSFCGNERGSFPVYVIDLASLEGY
;
A
#
# COMPACT_ATOMS: atom_id res chain seq x y z
N MET A 1 3.75 15.76 -11.13
CA MET A 1 3.53 14.30 -11.21
C MET A 1 4.27 13.64 -10.06
N SER A 2 3.63 12.73 -9.33
CA SER A 2 4.26 12.01 -8.22
C SER A 2 5.33 11.04 -8.76
N LYS A 3 6.48 10.94 -8.08
CA LYS A 3 7.52 9.95 -8.40
C LYS A 3 7.18 8.54 -7.89
N LEU A 4 6.12 8.41 -7.08
CA LEU A 4 5.73 7.13 -6.51
C LEU A 4 5.17 6.20 -7.59
N ASP A 5 5.75 5.01 -7.71
CA ASP A 5 5.23 3.91 -8.50
C ASP A 5 4.44 2.99 -7.56
N TYR A 6 5.11 2.44 -6.55
CA TYR A 6 4.50 1.77 -5.41
C TYR A 6 5.28 2.06 -4.11
N ILE A 7 4.66 1.81 -2.96
CA ILE A 7 5.26 1.90 -1.63
C ILE A 7 4.55 0.93 -0.67
N GLU A 8 5.28 0.44 0.32
CA GLU A 8 4.71 -0.28 1.46
C GLU A 8 4.48 0.67 2.63
N PHE A 9 3.29 0.62 3.23
CA PHE A 9 3.00 1.30 4.50
C PHE A 9 3.12 0.33 5.66
N TYR A 10 3.72 0.80 6.73
CA TYR A 10 4.05 0.02 7.91
C TYR A 10 3.14 0.40 9.09
N GLY A 11 2.81 -0.60 9.90
CA GLY A 11 2.31 -0.42 11.26
C GLY A 11 3.33 -1.00 12.22
N GLY A 12 4.14 -0.17 12.86
CA GLY A 12 5.33 -0.63 13.58
C GLY A 12 6.38 -1.21 12.63
N SER A 13 6.83 -2.45 12.87
CA SER A 13 7.87 -3.10 12.04
C SER A 13 7.33 -3.99 10.92
N GLU A 14 6.01 -4.10 10.78
CA GLU A 14 5.38 -5.01 9.82
C GLU A 14 4.72 -4.21 8.69
N GLY A 15 4.96 -4.65 7.45
CA GLY A 15 4.28 -4.14 6.28
C GLY A 15 2.79 -4.48 6.39
N THR A 16 1.94 -3.46 6.35
CA THR A 16 0.49 -3.64 6.52
C THR A 16 -0.24 -3.47 5.20
N GLN A 17 0.24 -2.59 4.33
CA GLN A 17 -0.47 -2.19 3.13
C GLN A 17 0.49 -2.00 1.96
N PHE A 18 0.12 -2.57 0.81
CA PHE A 18 0.81 -2.33 -0.45
C PHE A 18 0.05 -1.26 -1.25
N VAL A 19 0.71 -0.15 -1.56
CA VAL A 19 0.10 1.05 -2.14
C VAL A 19 0.71 1.36 -3.51
N VAL A 20 -0.11 1.47 -4.54
CA VAL A 20 0.34 1.67 -5.94
C VAL A 20 -0.35 2.88 -6.56
N HIS A 21 0.38 3.63 -7.39
CA HIS A 21 -0.17 4.81 -8.07
C HIS A 21 -1.24 4.44 -9.12
N ALA A 22 -2.50 4.82 -8.91
CA ALA A 22 -3.64 4.35 -9.72
C ALA A 22 -3.68 4.86 -11.17
N ASN A 23 -3.00 5.98 -11.48
CA ASN A 23 -2.89 6.46 -12.87
C ASN A 23 -1.77 5.76 -13.67
N LYS A 24 -0.96 4.91 -13.05
CA LYS A 24 0.19 4.24 -13.70
C LYS A 24 -0.04 2.76 -13.96
N TYR A 25 -0.95 2.14 -13.20
CA TYR A 25 -1.23 0.72 -13.25
C TYR A 25 -2.75 0.49 -13.31
N THR A 26 -3.19 -0.63 -13.86
CA THR A 26 -4.55 -1.15 -13.66
C THR A 26 -4.63 -2.00 -12.38
N LYS A 27 -5.85 -2.35 -11.93
CA LYS A 27 -5.99 -3.23 -10.75
C LYS A 27 -5.40 -4.63 -11.01
N GLU A 28 -5.48 -5.13 -12.24
CA GLU A 28 -4.87 -6.39 -12.66
C GLU A 28 -3.34 -6.31 -12.58
N GLU A 29 -2.74 -5.24 -13.11
CA GLU A 29 -1.29 -5.03 -13.04
C GLU A 29 -0.79 -4.86 -11.59
N VAL A 30 -1.62 -4.30 -10.70
CA VAL A 30 -1.31 -4.21 -9.26
C VAL A 30 -1.25 -5.60 -8.61
N ILE A 31 -2.15 -6.51 -8.98
CA ILE A 31 -2.13 -7.90 -8.48
C ILE A 31 -0.84 -8.58 -8.92
N ASP A 32 -0.51 -8.48 -10.21
CA ASP A 32 0.69 -9.10 -10.77
C ASP A 32 1.96 -8.55 -10.11
N LEU A 33 2.03 -7.23 -9.92
CA LEU A 33 3.14 -6.57 -9.23
C LEU A 33 3.26 -7.03 -7.77
N PHE A 34 2.14 -7.04 -7.02
CA PHE A 34 2.14 -7.49 -5.63
C PHE A 34 2.57 -8.95 -5.50
N VAL A 35 2.05 -9.84 -6.36
CA VAL A 35 2.42 -11.26 -6.34
C VAL A 35 3.90 -11.46 -6.70
N SER A 36 4.45 -10.64 -7.59
CA SER A 36 5.86 -10.71 -7.97
C SER A 36 6.81 -10.22 -6.87
N GLU A 37 6.45 -9.17 -6.13
CA GLU A 37 7.28 -8.57 -5.07
C GLU A 37 7.17 -9.34 -3.74
N TYR A 38 6.01 -9.97 -3.50
CA TYR A 38 5.69 -10.65 -2.24
C TYR A 38 5.45 -12.14 -2.42
N ASP A 39 6.09 -12.78 -3.39
CA ASP A 39 5.90 -14.21 -3.70
C ASP A 39 6.06 -15.12 -2.47
N TYR A 40 6.99 -14.77 -1.59
CA TYR A 40 7.31 -15.43 -0.31
C TYR A 40 6.14 -15.43 0.69
N LEU A 41 5.18 -14.50 0.59
CA LEU A 41 4.00 -14.46 1.45
C LEU A 41 2.95 -15.51 1.07
N PHE A 42 3.04 -16.13 -0.10
CA PHE A 42 2.08 -17.13 -0.58
C PHE A 42 2.60 -18.57 -0.50
N ASP A 43 3.82 -18.80 0.02
CA ASP A 43 4.36 -20.15 0.17
C ASP A 43 3.64 -20.90 1.30
N ALA A 44 3.06 -22.05 0.95
CA ALA A 44 2.32 -22.93 1.86
C ALA A 44 3.20 -23.58 2.94
N ASN A 45 4.53 -23.50 2.82
CA ASN A 45 5.48 -24.07 3.79
C ASN A 45 5.88 -23.11 4.92
N GLY A 46 5.38 -21.87 4.90
CA GLY A 46 5.69 -20.81 5.85
C GLY A 46 4.66 -20.63 6.97
N LYS A 47 5.04 -19.87 8.00
CA LYS A 47 4.20 -19.54 9.17
C LYS A 47 3.04 -18.58 8.86
N ASN A 48 3.11 -17.85 7.73
CA ASN A 48 2.16 -16.82 7.29
C ASN A 48 1.85 -17.03 5.80
N SER A 49 0.98 -18.00 5.47
CA SER A 49 0.52 -18.18 4.09
C SER A 49 -0.69 -17.30 3.84
N LEU A 50 -0.49 -16.14 3.23
CA LEU A 50 -1.58 -15.30 2.73
C LEU A 50 -2.19 -15.95 1.47
N ARG A 51 -3.48 -15.71 1.22
CA ARG A 51 -4.07 -16.04 -0.08
C ARG A 51 -3.61 -15.02 -1.13
N LYS A 52 -3.58 -15.43 -2.40
CA LYS A 52 -3.38 -14.48 -3.51
C LYS A 52 -4.53 -13.47 -3.53
N PRO A 53 -4.24 -12.17 -3.73
CA PRO A 53 -5.29 -11.16 -3.82
C PRO A 53 -6.07 -11.29 -5.13
N THR A 54 -7.27 -10.72 -5.11
CA THR A 54 -8.17 -10.54 -6.24
C THR A 54 -8.48 -9.06 -6.40
N ILE A 55 -9.14 -8.68 -7.50
CA ILE A 55 -9.53 -7.27 -7.75
C ILE A 55 -10.42 -6.71 -6.63
N ASN A 56 -11.19 -7.56 -5.94
CA ASN A 56 -12.07 -7.14 -4.85
C ASN A 56 -11.30 -6.80 -3.56
N ASP A 57 -10.04 -7.23 -3.46
CA ASP A 57 -9.17 -6.91 -2.33
C ASP A 57 -8.46 -5.56 -2.52
N ILE A 58 -8.65 -4.92 -3.69
CA ILE A 58 -8.09 -3.62 -4.01
C ILE A 58 -9.14 -2.54 -3.76
N TYR A 59 -8.88 -1.71 -2.76
CA TYR A 59 -9.66 -0.50 -2.52
C TYR A 59 -8.95 0.75 -3.04
N ASP A 60 -9.76 1.73 -3.41
CA ASP A 60 -9.32 3.02 -3.91
C ASP A 60 -9.09 3.99 -2.74
N ALA A 61 -7.94 4.64 -2.74
CA ALA A 61 -7.61 5.67 -1.76
C ALA A 61 -6.91 6.86 -2.42
N ARG A 62 -6.54 7.86 -1.62
CA ARG A 62 -5.72 8.97 -2.06
C ARG A 62 -4.52 9.13 -1.15
N CYS A 63 -3.38 9.42 -1.76
CA CYS A 63 -2.13 9.63 -1.07
C CYS A 63 -1.55 11.00 -1.40
N ARG A 64 -0.79 11.57 -0.47
CA ARG A 64 -0.08 12.83 -0.65
C ARG A 64 1.29 12.75 0.01
N PHE A 65 2.26 13.42 -0.59
CA PHE A 65 3.55 13.68 0.03
C PHE A 65 3.48 14.91 0.94
N TYR A 66 3.87 14.74 2.19
CA TYR A 66 4.00 15.80 3.19
C TYR A 66 5.48 16.04 3.44
N ILE A 67 5.95 17.29 3.31
CA ILE A 67 7.33 17.67 3.65
C ILE A 67 7.58 17.55 5.17
N ARG A 68 6.51 17.75 5.95
CA ARG A 68 6.48 17.54 7.39
C ARG A 68 5.30 16.64 7.69
N ALA A 69 5.56 15.46 8.25
CA ALA A 69 4.53 14.50 8.60
C ALA A 69 3.39 15.17 9.39
N PRO A 70 2.12 14.87 9.06
CA PRO A 70 0.98 15.31 9.87
C PRO A 70 1.02 14.63 11.24
N ASP A 71 0.36 15.22 12.24
CA ASP A 71 0.31 14.69 13.62
C ASP A 71 -0.23 13.25 13.70
N SER A 72 -0.99 12.82 12.69
CA SER A 72 -1.48 11.44 12.55
C SER A 72 -0.40 10.43 12.15
N CYS A 73 0.77 10.88 11.71
CA CYS A 73 1.94 10.06 11.38
C CYS A 73 3.00 10.18 12.48
N ILE A 74 2.63 9.74 13.70
CA ILE A 74 3.46 9.83 14.91
C ILE A 74 4.84 9.18 14.71
N GLU A 75 4.92 8.12 13.90
CA GLU A 75 6.18 7.41 13.61
C GLU A 75 7.19 8.22 12.77
N PHE A 76 6.76 9.30 12.12
CA PHE A 76 7.58 10.12 11.24
C PHE A 76 7.66 11.59 11.69
N GLU A 77 7.52 11.87 12.99
CA GLU A 77 7.42 13.23 13.52
C GLU A 77 8.50 14.17 12.95
N GLY A 78 8.08 15.10 12.08
CA GLY A 78 8.97 16.09 11.47
C GLY A 78 9.62 15.69 10.14
N GLU A 79 9.60 14.40 9.77
CA GLU A 79 10.21 13.88 8.55
C GLU A 79 9.24 13.92 7.36
N PRO A 80 9.75 13.97 6.11
CA PRO A 80 8.92 13.93 4.92
C PRO A 80 8.38 12.51 4.66
N CYS A 81 7.08 12.37 4.47
CA CYS A 81 6.44 11.07 4.24
C CYS A 81 5.30 11.12 3.21
N TYR A 82 4.94 9.94 2.69
CA TYR A 82 3.66 9.73 2.04
C TYR A 82 2.65 9.27 3.08
N SER A 83 1.42 9.80 3.02
CA SER A 83 0.34 9.36 3.91
C SER A 83 -1.00 9.40 3.18
N PHE A 84 -1.96 8.61 3.64
CA PHE A 84 -3.33 8.67 3.14
C PHE A 84 -3.96 10.00 3.50
N CYS A 85 -4.78 10.51 2.59
CA CYS A 85 -5.44 11.79 2.75
C CYS A 85 -6.79 11.80 2.03
N GLY A 86 -7.56 12.85 2.26
CA GLY A 86 -8.78 13.11 1.49
C GLY A 86 -8.47 13.69 0.11
N ASN A 87 -9.37 14.53 -0.39
CA ASN A 87 -9.19 15.22 -1.68
C ASN A 87 -8.38 16.51 -1.56
N GLU A 88 -7.22 16.44 -0.92
CA GLU A 88 -6.36 17.59 -0.67
C GLU A 88 -5.55 18.01 -1.91
N ARG A 89 -5.12 19.27 -1.97
CA ARG A 89 -4.24 19.75 -3.04
C ARG A 89 -2.92 18.97 -3.05
N GLY A 90 -2.57 18.41 -4.21
CA GLY A 90 -1.37 17.60 -4.39
C GLY A 90 -1.56 16.12 -4.04
N SER A 91 -2.76 15.72 -3.61
CA SER A 91 -3.11 14.30 -3.51
C SER A 91 -3.26 13.66 -4.88
N PHE A 92 -3.01 12.36 -4.96
CA PHE A 92 -3.17 11.54 -6.15
C PHE A 92 -3.86 10.22 -5.79
N PRO A 93 -4.61 9.60 -6.73
CA PRO A 93 -5.29 8.35 -6.47
C PRO A 93 -4.29 7.19 -6.40
N VAL A 94 -4.56 6.25 -5.50
CA VAL A 94 -3.79 5.03 -5.29
C VAL A 94 -4.70 3.82 -5.15
N TYR A 95 -4.20 2.67 -5.56
CA TYR A 95 -4.76 1.36 -5.26
C TYR A 95 -4.06 0.79 -4.03
N VAL A 96 -4.82 0.16 -3.14
CA VAL A 96 -4.28 -0.39 -1.90
C VAL A 96 -4.73 -1.84 -1.73
N ILE A 97 -3.78 -2.70 -1.38
CA ILE A 97 -4.01 -4.06 -0.88
C ILE A 97 -3.63 -4.06 0.60
N ASP A 98 -4.59 -4.41 1.46
CA ASP A 98 -4.35 -4.62 2.89
C ASP A 98 -3.94 -6.08 3.13
N LEU A 99 -2.74 -6.30 3.66
CA LEU A 99 -2.21 -7.66 3.87
C LEU A 99 -3.06 -8.44 4.89
N ALA A 100 -3.64 -7.77 5.89
CA ALA A 100 -4.50 -8.40 6.87
C ALA A 100 -5.78 -8.98 6.24
N SER A 101 -6.26 -8.37 5.13
CA SER A 101 -7.42 -8.89 4.40
C SER A 101 -7.15 -10.18 3.61
N LEU A 102 -5.87 -10.54 3.47
CA LEU A 102 -5.40 -11.74 2.77
C LEU A 102 -5.08 -12.90 3.72
N GLU A 103 -5.18 -12.69 5.03
CA GLU A 103 -5.07 -13.78 6.00
C GLU A 103 -6.23 -14.76 5.81
N GLY A 104 -5.90 -16.04 5.65
CA GLY A 104 -6.89 -17.12 5.56
C GLY A 104 -7.50 -17.42 6.93
N TYR A 105 -8.82 -17.42 7.03
CA TYR A 105 -9.56 -17.98 8.17
C TYR A 105 -9.53 -19.51 8.17
#